data_AF-A0A7W5Q2I4-F1
#
_entry.id   AF-A0A7W5Q2I4-F1
#
_cell.length_a   1.000
_cell.length_b   1.000
_cell.length_c   1.000
_cell.angle_alpha   90.00
_cell.angle_beta   90.00
_cell.angle_gamma   90.00
#
_symmetry.space_group_name_H-M   'P 1'
#
loop_
_entity.id
_entity.type
_entity.pdbx_description
1 polymer ?
#
loop_
_entity_poly.entity_id
_entity_poly.type
_entity_poly.pdbx_seq_one_letter_code
_entity_poly.pdbx_strand_id
1 'polypeptide(L)'
;MAAKELWYCIRTAPGAQRNAKAPEGTPGLLECVIERNLRNEGFRVFMPTVHYEVRHSRTKKWVERRFPLLVGYAFVDMFGKQFEDVRRVEGVMCFLRRSVSSGPYMMPERDISALIAIEEENRALIHKRRAEREARDRRALHQTTRKDREQILPKDTIATICGKSPFSGLVARVIGPSSRGKVKAVIETLDSMLELDIPLENLEAVA
;
A
#
# COMPACT_ATOMS: atom_id res chain seq x y z
N MET A 1 20.74 0.62 29.21
CA MET A 1 21.73 1.11 28.23
C MET A 1 21.32 0.57 26.87
N ALA A 2 21.03 1.43 25.89
CA ALA A 2 20.78 0.97 24.52
C ALA A 2 22.03 0.21 24.02
N ALA A 3 21.84 -0.95 23.41
CA ALA A 3 22.93 -1.70 22.81
C ALA A 3 23.56 -0.82 21.71
N LYS A 4 24.90 -0.72 21.70
CA LYS A 4 25.62 0.08 20.72
C LYS A 4 25.56 -0.62 19.36
N GLU A 5 24.89 -0.06 18.36
CA GLU A 5 24.86 -0.66 17.02
C GLU A 5 26.23 -0.48 16.31
N LEU A 6 26.73 -1.53 15.67
CA LEU A 6 28.00 -1.49 14.94
C LEU A 6 27.81 -1.97 13.51
N TRP A 7 27.38 -1.07 12.63
CA TRP A 7 27.06 -1.39 11.25
C TRP A 7 28.30 -1.48 10.37
N TYR A 8 28.46 -2.61 9.67
CA TYR A 8 29.52 -2.84 8.70
C TYR A 8 28.95 -3.16 7.33
N CYS A 9 29.65 -2.70 6.28
CA CYS A 9 29.28 -2.99 4.89
C CYS A 9 29.88 -4.32 4.44
N ILE A 10 29.05 -5.18 3.85
CA ILE A 10 29.45 -6.44 3.22
C ILE A 10 29.18 -6.40 1.72
N ARG A 11 30.06 -7.05 0.96
CA ARG A 11 29.82 -7.41 -0.44
C ARG A 11 29.09 -8.75 -0.48
N THR A 12 28.05 -8.80 -1.29
CA THR A 12 27.18 -9.97 -1.46
C THR A 12 27.49 -10.67 -2.79
N ALA A 13 27.31 -11.98 -2.82
CA ALA A 13 27.51 -12.78 -4.02
C ALA A 13 26.44 -12.45 -5.07
N PRO A 14 26.77 -12.57 -6.38
CA PRO A 14 25.78 -12.44 -7.43
C PRO A 14 24.58 -13.37 -7.19
N GLY A 15 23.37 -12.81 -7.20
CA GLY A 15 22.14 -13.57 -6.95
C GLY A 15 21.70 -13.66 -5.48
N ALA A 16 22.55 -13.31 -4.52
CA ALA A 16 22.20 -13.31 -3.09
C ALA A 16 21.18 -12.21 -2.71
N GLN A 17 21.06 -11.16 -3.51
CA GLN A 17 20.05 -10.11 -3.34
C GLN A 17 18.72 -10.40 -4.08
N ARG A 18 18.55 -11.59 -4.66
CA ARG A 18 17.26 -11.98 -5.25
C ARG A 18 16.19 -12.10 -4.16
N ASN A 19 14.93 -11.88 -4.53
CA ASN A 19 13.80 -12.13 -3.63
C ASN A 19 13.80 -13.60 -3.21
N ALA A 20 13.80 -13.83 -1.91
CA ALA A 20 13.70 -15.18 -1.37
C ALA A 20 12.27 -15.70 -1.53
N LYS A 21 12.11 -17.02 -1.64
CA LYS A 21 10.78 -17.65 -1.59
C LYS A 21 10.16 -17.39 -0.23
N ALA A 22 8.95 -16.86 -0.13
CA ALA A 22 8.30 -16.61 1.16
C ALA A 22 8.41 -17.84 2.09
N PRO A 23 8.74 -17.66 3.39
CA PRO A 23 8.81 -18.78 4.33
C PRO A 23 7.45 -19.47 4.45
N GLU A 24 7.45 -20.75 4.80
CA GLU A 24 6.22 -21.46 5.15
C GLU A 24 5.54 -20.75 6.34
N GLY A 25 4.25 -20.43 6.21
CA GLY A 25 3.48 -19.74 7.25
C GLY A 25 3.50 -18.21 7.23
N THR A 26 4.37 -17.56 6.43
CA THR A 26 4.38 -16.08 6.27
C THR A 26 4.30 -15.65 4.79
N PRO A 27 3.19 -15.98 4.10
CA PRO A 27 2.99 -15.56 2.73
C PRO A 27 3.00 -14.02 2.63
N GLY A 28 3.91 -13.49 1.81
CA GLY A 28 4.02 -12.05 1.56
C GLY A 28 5.16 -11.34 2.29
N LEU A 29 5.96 -12.05 3.11
CA LEU A 29 7.20 -11.45 3.62
C LEU A 29 8.17 -11.20 2.45
N LEU A 30 8.42 -9.92 2.17
CA LEU A 30 9.33 -9.49 1.11
C LEU A 30 10.77 -9.40 1.66
N GLU A 31 11.46 -10.53 1.71
CA GLU A 31 12.89 -10.59 2.06
C GLU A 31 13.76 -11.08 0.89
N CYS A 32 15.05 -10.73 0.90
CA CYS A 32 16.02 -11.30 -0.04
C CYS A 32 16.77 -12.48 0.58
N VAL A 33 17.46 -13.26 -0.26
CA VAL A 33 18.18 -14.47 0.17
C VAL A 33 19.25 -14.14 1.22
N ILE A 34 20.02 -13.07 1.00
CA ILE A 34 21.09 -12.67 1.94
C ILE A 34 20.53 -12.20 3.29
N GLU A 35 19.41 -11.46 3.30
CA GLU A 35 18.77 -11.04 4.55
C GLU A 35 18.27 -12.25 5.35
N ARG A 36 17.69 -13.24 4.66
CA ARG A 36 17.25 -14.48 5.30
C ARG A 36 18.43 -15.24 5.89
N ASN A 37 19.47 -15.47 5.11
CA ASN A 37 20.62 -16.27 5.53
C ASN A 37 21.29 -15.64 6.76
N LEU A 38 21.52 -14.32 6.75
CA LEU A 38 22.08 -13.60 7.90
C LEU A 38 21.15 -13.65 9.11
N ARG A 39 19.83 -13.50 8.91
CA ARG A 39 18.87 -13.56 10.02
C ARG A 39 18.77 -14.96 10.64
N ASN A 40 18.85 -16.01 9.84
CA ASN A 40 18.84 -17.40 10.31
C ASN A 40 20.06 -17.68 11.21
N GLU A 41 21.19 -17.06 10.92
CA GLU A 41 22.41 -17.13 11.75
C GLU A 41 22.41 -16.11 12.92
N GLY A 42 21.28 -15.42 13.15
CA GLY A 42 21.11 -14.50 14.27
C GLY A 42 21.82 -13.16 14.12
N PHE A 43 22.08 -12.73 12.88
CA PHE A 43 22.58 -11.38 12.57
C PHE A 43 21.43 -10.43 12.23
N ARG A 44 21.54 -9.20 12.71
CA ARG A 44 20.69 -8.11 12.23
C ARG A 44 21.32 -7.56 10.96
N VAL A 45 20.51 -7.51 9.91
CA VAL A 45 20.92 -7.14 8.56
C VAL A 45 19.97 -6.09 8.02
N PHE A 46 20.54 -5.15 7.28
CA PHE A 46 19.80 -4.14 6.56
C PHE A 46 20.33 -4.07 5.12
N MET A 47 19.46 -4.34 4.15
CA MET A 47 19.75 -4.14 2.73
C MET A 47 18.81 -3.05 2.22
N PRO A 48 19.30 -1.84 1.91
CA PRO A 48 18.43 -0.74 1.50
C PRO A 48 17.68 -1.10 0.21
N THR A 49 16.36 -0.98 0.26
CA THR A 49 15.50 -1.27 -0.89
C THR A 49 14.47 -0.20 -1.19
N VAL A 50 14.11 -0.10 -2.47
CA VAL A 50 12.93 0.66 -2.92
C VAL A 50 11.82 -0.31 -3.24
N HIS A 51 10.65 -0.04 -2.68
CA HIS A 51 9.42 -0.74 -2.96
C HIS A 51 8.63 0.01 -4.03
N TYR A 52 7.90 -0.74 -4.84
CA TYR A 52 6.87 -0.19 -5.73
C TYR A 52 5.84 -1.25 -6.09
N GLU A 53 4.70 -0.79 -6.59
CA GLU A 53 3.62 -1.67 -7.02
C GLU A 53 3.48 -1.66 -8.54
N VAL A 54 3.42 -2.87 -9.11
CA VAL A 54 3.18 -3.08 -10.54
C VAL A 54 1.88 -3.81 -10.72
N ARG A 55 1.07 -3.33 -11.66
CA ARG A 55 -0.10 -4.07 -12.11
C ARG A 55 0.34 -5.11 -13.13
N HIS A 56 0.14 -6.39 -12.81
CA HIS A 56 0.43 -7.48 -13.73
C HIS A 56 -0.38 -7.31 -15.03
N SER A 57 0.26 -7.37 -16.19
CA SER A 57 -0.38 -7.11 -17.50
C SER A 57 -1.54 -8.06 -17.80
N ARG A 58 -1.33 -9.37 -17.60
CA ARG A 58 -2.31 -10.46 -17.81
C ARG A 58 -3.36 -10.57 -16.69
N THR A 59 -2.95 -10.84 -15.45
CA THR A 59 -3.88 -11.11 -14.33
C THR A 59 -4.51 -9.85 -13.74
N LYS A 60 -4.01 -8.65 -14.11
CA LYS A 60 -4.43 -7.34 -13.57
C LYS A 60 -4.30 -7.17 -12.06
N LYS A 61 -3.70 -8.15 -11.37
CA LYS A 61 -3.40 -8.09 -9.93
C LYS A 61 -2.26 -7.12 -9.67
N TRP A 62 -2.38 -6.35 -8.59
CA TRP A 62 -1.29 -5.54 -8.08
C TRP A 62 -0.28 -6.43 -7.37
N VAL A 63 0.99 -6.30 -7.72
CA VAL A 63 2.09 -7.05 -7.11
C VAL A 63 3.10 -6.03 -6.61
N GLU A 64 3.41 -6.11 -5.32
CA GLU A 64 4.48 -5.35 -4.73
C GLU A 64 5.83 -5.99 -5.09
N ARG A 65 6.78 -5.16 -5.47
CA ARG A 65 8.14 -5.55 -5.80
C ARG A 65 9.11 -4.68 -4.99
N ARG A 66 10.25 -5.28 -4.61
CA ARG A 66 11.38 -4.57 -4.00
C ARG A 66 12.62 -4.70 -4.86
N PHE A 67 13.43 -3.65 -4.89
CA PHE A 67 14.69 -3.60 -5.62
C PHE A 67 15.81 -3.06 -4.73
N PRO A 68 17.01 -3.68 -4.76
CA PRO A 68 18.18 -3.18 -4.03
C PRO A 68 18.59 -1.81 -4.57
N LEU A 69 18.72 -0.83 -3.66
CA LEU A 69 19.31 0.47 -3.97
C LEU A 69 20.81 0.33 -4.24
N LEU A 70 21.48 -0.49 -3.43
CA LEU A 70 22.91 -0.76 -3.52
C LEU A 70 23.13 -2.21 -3.97
N VAL A 71 23.22 -2.39 -5.28
CA VAL A 71 23.43 -3.72 -5.86
C VAL A 71 24.79 -4.27 -5.42
N GLY A 72 24.80 -5.48 -4.89
CA GLY A 72 25.99 -6.15 -4.39
C GLY A 72 26.38 -5.81 -2.96
N TYR A 73 25.66 -4.93 -2.25
CA TYR A 73 25.99 -4.52 -0.89
C TYR A 73 24.85 -4.71 0.11
N ALA A 74 25.20 -5.02 1.35
CA ALA A 74 24.29 -5.03 2.49
C ALA A 74 25.04 -4.58 3.75
N PHE A 75 24.29 -4.23 4.79
CA PHE A 75 24.83 -3.81 6.07
C PHE A 75 24.48 -4.81 7.16
N VAL A 76 25.43 -5.10 8.04
CA VAL A 76 25.26 -6.06 9.14
C VAL A 76 25.69 -5.40 10.45
N ASP A 77 24.87 -5.57 11.48
CA ASP A 77 25.22 -5.16 12.83
C ASP A 77 26.12 -6.20 13.48
N MET A 78 27.31 -5.76 13.89
CA MET A 78 28.37 -6.59 14.44
C MET A 78 28.50 -6.45 15.97
N PHE A 79 27.53 -5.82 16.65
CA PHE A 79 27.61 -5.68 18.11
C PHE A 79 27.71 -7.04 18.81
N GLY A 80 28.86 -7.30 19.45
CA GLY A 80 29.15 -8.56 20.14
C GLY A 80 29.33 -9.77 19.23
N LYS A 81 29.59 -9.57 17.93
CA LYS A 81 29.74 -10.63 16.92
C LYS A 81 31.15 -10.70 16.36
N GLN A 82 31.55 -11.86 15.85
CA GLN A 82 32.83 -12.04 15.17
C GLN A 82 32.70 -11.90 13.66
N PHE A 83 33.67 -11.25 13.01
CA PHE A 83 33.68 -11.05 11.56
C PHE A 83 33.72 -12.36 10.77
N GLU A 84 34.37 -13.38 11.32
CA GLU A 84 34.52 -14.68 10.65
C GLU A 84 33.20 -15.42 10.54
N ASP A 85 32.32 -15.29 11.54
CA ASP A 85 31.00 -15.93 11.52
C ASP A 85 30.15 -15.39 10.35
N VAL A 86 30.17 -14.07 10.13
CA VAL A 86 29.45 -13.46 9.01
C VAL A 86 30.05 -13.86 7.66
N ARG A 87 31.36 -14.05 7.56
CA ARG A 87 32.00 -14.49 6.30
C ARG A 87 31.61 -15.89 5.88
N ARG A 88 31.23 -16.74 6.84
CA ARG A 88 30.80 -18.12 6.60
C ARG A 88 29.36 -18.21 6.11
N VAL A 89 28.57 -17.13 6.25
CA VAL A 89 27.18 -17.08 5.80
C VAL A 89 27.12 -17.15 4.28
N GLU A 90 26.29 -18.06 3.76
CA GLU A 90 26.10 -18.21 2.32
C GLU A 90 25.61 -16.90 1.69
N GLY A 91 26.31 -16.46 0.64
CA GLY A 91 26.00 -15.23 -0.09
C GLY A 91 26.79 -14.00 0.40
N VAL A 92 27.56 -14.10 1.48
CA VAL A 92 28.55 -13.10 1.86
C VAL A 92 29.86 -13.37 1.12
N MET A 93 30.42 -12.36 0.46
CA MET A 93 31.75 -12.48 -0.18
C MET A 93 32.85 -11.98 0.75
N CYS A 94 32.74 -10.73 1.20
CA CYS A 94 33.74 -10.10 2.05
C CYS A 94 33.18 -8.83 2.70
N PHE A 95 33.89 -8.34 3.72
CA PHE A 95 33.64 -7.00 4.23
C PHE A 95 34.29 -5.95 3.33
N LEU A 96 33.56 -4.86 3.09
CA LEU A 96 34.10 -3.73 2.35
C LEU A 96 35.24 -3.09 3.16
N ARG A 97 36.29 -2.65 2.48
CA ARG A 97 37.45 -1.99 3.07
C ARG A 97 37.67 -0.67 2.34
N ARG A 98 38.17 0.35 3.04
CA ARG A 98 38.54 1.63 2.44
C ARG A 98 39.83 1.53 1.62
N SER A 99 40.76 0.70 2.07
CA SER A 99 42.01 0.39 1.37
C SER A 99 42.43 -1.06 1.65
N VAL A 100 43.44 -1.55 0.92
CA VAL A 100 44.01 -2.90 1.12
C VAL A 100 44.55 -3.07 2.54
N SER A 101 45.12 -2.01 3.11
CA SER A 101 45.70 -2.00 4.47
C SER A 101 44.67 -1.71 5.58
N SER A 102 43.45 -1.28 5.24
CA SER A 102 42.43 -0.97 6.26
C SER A 102 41.66 -2.21 6.71
N GLY A 103 41.16 -2.15 7.94
CA GLY A 103 40.13 -3.07 8.42
C GLY A 103 38.79 -2.92 7.69
N PRO A 104 37.79 -3.75 8.04
CA PRO A 104 36.41 -3.60 7.61
C PRO A 104 35.88 -2.18 7.82
N TYR A 105 35.18 -1.65 6.83
CA TYR A 105 34.60 -0.32 6.89
C TYR A 105 33.32 -0.31 7.73
N MET A 106 33.37 0.46 8.81
CA MET A 106 32.24 0.72 9.69
C MET A 106 31.45 1.92 9.16
N MET A 107 30.16 1.73 8.97
CA MET A 107 29.23 2.79 8.57
C MET A 107 28.82 3.61 9.79
N PRO A 108 28.72 4.94 9.67
CA PRO A 108 28.10 5.76 10.72
C PRO A 108 26.64 5.35 10.93
N GLU A 109 26.24 5.17 12.18
CA GLU A 109 24.87 4.79 12.56
C GLU A 109 23.83 5.75 11.96
N ARG A 110 24.09 7.07 12.01
CA ARG A 110 23.22 8.10 11.42
C ARG A 110 22.90 7.86 9.94
N ASP A 111 23.84 7.33 9.17
CA ASP A 111 23.68 7.14 7.72
C ASP A 111 22.79 5.91 7.46
N ILE A 112 22.97 4.86 8.27
CA ILE A 112 22.12 3.66 8.25
C ILE A 112 20.70 4.01 8.69
N SER A 113 20.55 4.75 9.79
CA SER A 113 19.24 5.19 10.28
C SER A 113 18.51 6.08 9.27
N ALA A 114 19.23 6.96 8.55
CA ALA A 114 18.65 7.76 7.47
C ALA A 114 18.14 6.88 6.31
N LEU A 115 18.92 5.87 5.89
CA LEU A 115 18.49 4.93 4.85
C LEU A 115 17.28 4.10 5.28
N ILE A 116 17.22 3.66 6.54
CA ILE A 116 16.07 2.96 7.10
C ILE A 116 14.83 3.84 7.07
N ALA A 117 14.93 5.10 7.54
CA ALA A 117 13.82 6.03 7.55
C ALA A 117 13.27 6.30 6.13
N ILE A 118 14.15 6.45 5.14
CA ILE A 118 13.75 6.62 3.73
C ILE A 118 13.00 5.38 3.20
N GLU A 119 13.45 4.18 3.54
CA GLU A 119 12.76 2.94 3.15
C GLU A 119 11.39 2.81 3.83
N GLU A 120 11.29 3.18 5.10
CA GLU A 120 10.02 3.21 5.84
C GLU A 120 9.02 4.21 5.24
N GLU A 121 9.47 5.42 4.89
CA GLU A 121 8.66 6.41 4.19
C GLU A 121 8.17 5.91 2.83
N ASN A 122 9.05 5.26 2.06
CA ASN A 122 8.71 4.67 0.77
C ASN A 122 7.61 3.59 0.93
N ARG A 123 7.73 2.72 1.94
CA ARG A 123 6.71 1.70 2.24
C ARG A 123 5.40 2.34 2.71
N ALA A 124 5.45 3.33 3.59
CA ALA A 124 4.27 4.04 4.08
C ALA A 124 3.48 4.69 2.94
N LEU A 125 4.17 5.29 1.97
CA LEU A 125 3.55 5.88 0.78
C LEU A 125 2.81 4.83 -0.06
N ILE A 126 3.38 3.64 -0.22
CA ILE A 126 2.77 2.54 -0.97
C ILE A 126 1.52 2.02 -0.25
N HIS A 127 1.62 1.80 1.07
CA HIS A 127 0.49 1.38 1.88
C HIS A 127 -0.66 2.38 1.82
N LYS A 128 -0.36 3.69 1.89
CA LYS A 128 -1.36 4.76 1.75
C LYS A 128 -2.05 4.70 0.39
N ARG A 129 -1.29 4.61 -0.70
CA ARG A 129 -1.84 4.48 -2.07
C ARG A 129 -2.70 3.23 -2.22
N ARG A 130 -2.30 2.12 -1.60
CA ARG A 130 -3.09 0.88 -1.60
C ARG A 130 -4.43 1.06 -0.89
N ALA A 131 -4.43 1.63 0.32
CA ALA A 131 -5.64 1.90 1.08
C ALA A 131 -6.60 2.84 0.34
N GLU A 132 -6.10 3.90 -0.29
CA GLU A 132 -6.92 4.83 -1.09
C GLU A 132 -7.58 4.14 -2.29
N ARG A 133 -6.87 3.22 -2.95
CA ARG A 133 -7.43 2.44 -4.07
C ARG A 133 -8.48 1.44 -3.59
N GLU A 134 -8.20 0.69 -2.53
CA GLU A 134 -9.16 -0.25 -1.95
C GLU A 134 -10.43 0.45 -1.47
N ALA A 135 -10.29 1.65 -0.88
CA ALA A 135 -11.43 2.48 -0.50
C ALA A 135 -12.23 2.94 -1.72
N ARG A 136 -11.56 3.33 -2.81
CA ARG A 136 -12.22 3.69 -4.08
C ARG A 136 -12.96 2.51 -4.69
N ASP A 137 -12.33 1.34 -4.72
CA ASP A 137 -12.93 0.12 -5.26
C ASP A 137 -14.13 -0.32 -4.42
N ARG A 138 -14.05 -0.24 -3.09
CA ARG A 138 -15.18 -0.50 -2.18
C ARG A 138 -16.34 0.46 -2.41
N ARG A 139 -16.05 1.77 -2.57
CA ARG A 139 -17.07 2.77 -2.91
C ARG A 139 -17.70 2.50 -4.27
N ALA A 140 -16.94 2.04 -5.26
CA ALA A 140 -17.45 1.69 -6.59
C ALA A 140 -18.33 0.42 -6.54
N LEU A 141 -17.93 -0.59 -5.77
CA LEU A 141 -18.71 -1.80 -5.52
C LEU A 141 -20.03 -1.53 -4.79
N HIS A 142 -20.06 -0.55 -3.89
CA HIS A 142 -21.27 -0.13 -3.17
C HIS A 142 -22.13 0.87 -3.96
N GLN A 143 -21.77 1.23 -5.20
CA GLN A 143 -22.70 1.97 -6.06
C GLN A 143 -23.81 1.02 -6.50
N THR A 144 -25.02 1.27 -6.01
CA THR A 144 -26.24 0.57 -6.42
C THR A 144 -26.32 0.51 -7.94
N THR A 145 -26.57 -0.66 -8.51
CA THR A 145 -26.71 -0.79 -9.97
C THR A 145 -28.04 -0.15 -10.41
N ARG A 146 -28.19 0.12 -11.72
CA ARG A 146 -29.42 0.73 -12.24
C ARG A 146 -30.68 -0.09 -11.91
N LYS A 147 -30.57 -1.42 -11.91
CA LYS A 147 -31.66 -2.34 -11.54
C LYS A 147 -31.99 -2.27 -10.05
N ASP A 148 -30.98 -2.20 -9.19
CA ASP A 148 -31.19 -2.05 -7.74
C ASP A 148 -31.92 -0.73 -7.44
N ARG A 149 -31.59 0.35 -8.16
CA ARG A 149 -32.28 1.64 -8.02
C ARG A 149 -33.73 1.58 -8.47
N GLU A 150 -34.02 0.91 -9.58
CA GLU A 150 -35.41 0.70 -10.05
C GLU A 150 -36.24 -0.17 -9.07
N GLN A 151 -35.61 -1.08 -8.32
CA GLN A 151 -36.29 -1.85 -7.27
C GLN A 151 -36.52 -1.05 -5.99
N ILE A 152 -35.55 -0.23 -5.56
CA ILE A 152 -35.64 0.54 -4.32
C ILE A 152 -36.63 1.70 -4.45
N LEU A 153 -36.61 2.42 -5.57
CA LEU A 153 -37.50 3.54 -5.88
C LEU A 153 -38.06 3.35 -7.30
N PRO A 154 -39.18 2.61 -7.44
CA PRO A 154 -39.79 2.38 -8.74
C PRO A 154 -40.29 3.70 -9.34
N LYS A 155 -40.44 3.69 -10.67
CA LYS A 155 -41.00 4.82 -11.40
C LYS A 155 -42.37 5.21 -10.84
N ASP A 156 -42.62 6.51 -10.80
CA ASP A 156 -43.82 7.17 -10.28
C ASP A 156 -44.00 7.09 -8.75
N THR A 157 -42.98 6.66 -8.01
CA THR A 157 -42.98 6.73 -6.53
C THR A 157 -42.92 8.17 -6.05
N ILE A 158 -43.71 8.48 -5.02
CA ILE A 158 -43.69 9.76 -4.32
C ILE A 158 -42.70 9.65 -3.17
N ALA A 159 -41.67 10.51 -3.17
CA ALA A 159 -40.62 10.50 -2.15
C ALA A 159 -40.35 11.93 -1.65
N THR A 160 -40.10 12.06 -0.35
CA THR A 160 -39.68 13.32 0.26
C THR A 160 -38.18 13.48 0.09
N ILE A 161 -37.74 14.67 -0.31
CA ILE A 161 -36.32 15.01 -0.39
C ILE A 161 -35.82 15.28 1.03
N CYS A 162 -34.88 14.48 1.50
CA CYS A 162 -34.26 14.60 2.82
C CYS A 162 -32.78 14.99 2.70
N GLY A 163 -32.21 15.60 3.74
CA GLY A 163 -30.78 15.94 3.81
C GLY A 163 -30.42 17.39 3.43
N LYS A 164 -29.14 17.64 3.10
CA LYS A 164 -28.60 18.99 2.81
C LYS A 164 -28.83 19.40 1.35
N SER A 165 -30.09 19.42 0.92
CA SER A 165 -30.49 19.94 -0.40
C SER A 165 -31.27 21.25 -0.23
N PRO A 166 -31.15 22.23 -1.14
CA PRO A 166 -32.02 23.41 -1.16
C PRO A 166 -33.52 23.08 -1.22
N PHE A 167 -33.84 21.87 -1.68
CA PHE A 167 -35.21 21.37 -1.85
C PHE A 167 -35.63 20.39 -0.74
N SER A 168 -34.89 20.34 0.37
CA SER A 168 -35.20 19.46 1.50
C SER A 168 -36.59 19.78 2.07
N GLY A 169 -37.38 18.75 2.35
CA GLY A 169 -38.76 18.85 2.82
C GLY A 169 -39.81 18.96 1.71
N LEU A 170 -39.40 19.10 0.44
CA LEU A 170 -40.33 19.04 -0.69
C LEU A 170 -40.60 17.59 -1.11
N VAL A 171 -41.82 17.37 -1.61
CA VAL A 171 -42.24 16.10 -2.18
C VAL A 171 -41.85 16.06 -3.66
N ALA A 172 -41.22 14.97 -4.07
CA ALA A 172 -40.77 14.74 -5.43
C ALA A 172 -41.37 13.45 -5.99
N ARG A 173 -41.71 13.46 -7.28
CA ARG A 173 -42.14 12.27 -8.02
C ARG A 173 -40.98 11.69 -8.81
N VAL A 174 -40.66 10.42 -8.60
CA VAL A 174 -39.56 9.72 -9.27
C VAL A 174 -39.91 9.39 -10.72
N ILE A 175 -39.12 9.87 -11.68
CA ILE A 175 -39.28 9.57 -13.12
C ILE A 175 -38.55 8.26 -13.49
N GLY A 176 -37.43 8.00 -12.83
CA GLY A 176 -36.61 6.82 -13.06
C GLY A 176 -35.15 6.99 -12.64
N PRO A 177 -34.30 5.98 -12.86
CA PRO A 177 -32.91 6.03 -12.44
C PRO A 177 -32.08 7.00 -13.30
N SER A 178 -31.18 7.74 -12.66
CA SER A 178 -30.21 8.63 -13.32
C SER A 178 -28.79 8.03 -13.30
N SER A 179 -27.80 8.84 -13.69
CA SER A 179 -26.38 8.46 -13.65
C SER A 179 -25.83 8.39 -12.20
N ARG A 180 -24.83 7.52 -11.98
CA ARG A 180 -23.98 7.45 -10.75
C ARG A 180 -24.68 7.74 -9.40
N GLY A 181 -25.46 6.78 -8.90
CA GLY A 181 -26.06 6.83 -7.56
C GLY A 181 -27.27 7.77 -7.41
N LYS A 182 -27.71 8.42 -8.49
CA LYS A 182 -28.82 9.38 -8.48
C LYS A 182 -30.08 8.84 -9.14
N VAL A 183 -31.20 9.47 -8.82
CA VAL A 183 -32.55 9.24 -9.35
C VAL A 183 -33.05 10.55 -9.95
N LYS A 184 -33.70 10.49 -11.12
CA LYS A 184 -34.41 11.62 -11.71
C LYS A 184 -35.75 11.78 -11.02
N ALA A 185 -36.02 12.95 -10.45
CA ALA A 185 -37.28 13.27 -9.81
C ALA A 185 -37.79 14.65 -10.27
N VAL A 186 -39.11 14.82 -10.27
CA VAL A 186 -39.77 16.11 -10.52
C VAL A 186 -40.28 16.65 -9.21
N ILE A 187 -40.00 17.92 -8.93
CA ILE A 187 -40.67 18.68 -7.87
C ILE A 187 -41.66 19.66 -8.49
N GLU A 188 -42.75 19.91 -7.78
CA GLU A 188 -43.70 20.96 -8.11
C GLU A 188 -43.29 22.25 -7.38
N THR A 189 -43.10 23.33 -8.13
CA THR A 189 -42.81 24.67 -7.61
C THR A 189 -43.97 25.60 -7.96
N LEU A 190 -44.03 26.79 -7.35
CA LEU A 190 -45.16 27.74 -7.51
C LEU A 190 -45.49 28.06 -8.99
N ASP A 191 -44.46 28.12 -9.85
CA ASP A 191 -44.62 28.55 -11.25
C ASP A 191 -44.33 27.44 -12.28
N SER A 192 -43.78 26.29 -11.87
CA SER A 192 -43.39 25.23 -12.82
C SER A 192 -43.06 23.88 -12.19
N MET A 193 -42.98 22.84 -13.02
CA MET A 193 -42.36 21.56 -12.65
C MET A 193 -40.86 21.59 -12.96
N LEU A 194 -40.03 21.14 -12.01
CA LEU A 194 -38.58 21.18 -12.16
C LEU A 194 -37.97 19.78 -12.02
N GLU A 195 -37.18 19.37 -13.02
CA GLU A 195 -36.48 18.09 -13.05
C GLU A 195 -35.14 18.18 -12.30
N LEU A 196 -34.90 17.26 -11.37
CA LEU A 196 -33.69 17.19 -10.55
C LEU A 196 -33.07 15.79 -10.56
N ASP A 197 -31.74 15.76 -10.52
CA ASP A 197 -30.95 14.55 -10.26
C ASP A 197 -30.59 14.49 -8.76
N ILE A 198 -31.32 13.67 -8.01
CA ILE A 198 -31.20 13.57 -6.54
C ILE A 198 -30.48 12.27 -6.15
N PRO A 199 -29.47 12.30 -5.26
CA PRO A 199 -28.86 11.09 -4.71
C PRO A 199 -29.91 10.19 -4.02
N LEU A 200 -29.82 8.86 -4.20
CA LEU A 200 -30.75 7.90 -3.59
C LEU A 200 -30.79 8.03 -2.05
N GLU A 201 -29.68 8.37 -1.43
CA GLU A 201 -29.53 8.60 0.02
C GLU A 201 -30.34 9.80 0.55
N ASN A 202 -30.78 10.70 -0.34
CA ASN A 202 -31.51 11.92 0.00
C ASN A 202 -33.01 11.82 -0.35
N LEU A 203 -33.52 10.60 -0.55
CA LEU A 203 -34.93 10.35 -0.85
C LEU A 203 -35.49 9.33 0.12
N GLU A 204 -36.59 9.69 0.78
CA GLU A 204 -37.39 8.77 1.60
C GLU A 204 -38.75 8.58 0.95
N ALA A 205 -39.12 7.33 0.64
CA ALA A 205 -40.43 7.03 0.06
C ALA A 205 -41.53 7.40 1.05
N VAL A 206 -42.51 8.19 0.58
CA VAL A 206 -43.73 8.48 1.35
C VAL A 206 -44.67 7.30 1.10
N ALA A 207 -44.92 6.51 2.14
CA ALA A 207 -45.80 5.34 2.09
C ALA A 207 -47.22 5.70 1.62
#